data_AF-A0A954VI38-F1
#
_entry.id   AF-A0A954VI38-F1
#
_cell.length_a   1.000
_cell.length_b   1.000
_cell.length_c   1.000
_cell.angle_alpha   90.00
_cell.angle_beta   90.00
_cell.angle_gamma   90.00
#
_symmetry.space_group_name_H-M   'P 1'
#
loop_
_entity.id
_entity.type
_entity.pdbx_description
1 polymer ?
#
loop_
_entity_poly.entity_id
_entity_poly.type
_entity_poly.pdbx_seq_one_letter_code
_entity_poly.pdbx_strand_id
1 'polypeptide(L)'
;MQTPLALHNLWHQGRKTVVSIGGVSFALLLVFMQLGFMGAVSHTATNVLGHMRFDLVLRSHEYLHLYESGTISQRWLEVARNTTEVQLVTPFWITIHNWRKLPSHDEALQELIGKHPFQFHTYRLP
;
A
#
# COMPACT_ATOMS: atom_id res chain seq x y z
N MET A 1 32.66 36.45 -29.95
CA MET A 1 31.47 35.94 -30.66
C MET A 1 31.57 34.42 -30.68
N GLN A 2 30.72 33.70 -29.96
CA GLN A 2 30.72 32.23 -29.98
C GLN A 2 30.12 31.79 -31.31
N THR A 3 30.95 31.31 -32.23
CA THR A 3 30.47 30.68 -33.47
C THR A 3 29.64 29.45 -33.10
N PRO A 4 28.37 29.34 -33.53
CA PRO A 4 27.46 28.26 -33.14
C PRO A 4 27.77 26.96 -33.90
N LEU A 5 29.01 26.47 -33.76
CA LEU A 5 29.51 25.27 -34.42
C LEU A 5 28.82 24.00 -33.91
N ALA A 6 28.45 23.98 -32.62
CA ALA A 6 27.75 22.85 -32.00
C ALA A 6 26.36 22.63 -32.62
N LEU A 7 25.61 23.71 -32.86
CA LEU A 7 24.30 23.64 -33.50
C LEU A 7 24.44 23.11 -34.93
N HIS A 8 25.37 23.68 -35.71
CA HIS A 8 25.60 23.26 -37.08
C HIS A 8 26.00 21.77 -37.20
N ASN A 9 26.81 21.28 -36.26
CA ASN A 9 27.21 19.86 -36.21
C ASN A 9 26.03 18.92 -35.86
N LEU A 10 25.11 19.35 -34.99
CA LEU A 10 23.88 18.61 -34.66
C LEU A 10 22.96 18.43 -35.89
N TRP A 11 22.84 19.48 -36.72
CA TRP A 11 22.03 19.46 -37.93
C TRP A 11 22.66 18.62 -39.06
N HIS A 12 23.99 18.55 -39.13
CA HIS A 12 24.68 17.81 -40.18
C HIS A 12 24.55 16.28 -40.04
N GLN A 13 24.38 15.75 -38.82
CA GLN A 13 24.15 14.33 -38.54
C GLN A 13 22.78 14.06 -37.88
N GLY A 14 21.70 14.65 -38.42
CA GLY A 14 20.36 14.65 -37.83
C GLY A 14 19.82 13.27 -37.38
N ARG A 15 20.12 12.18 -38.09
CA ARG A 15 19.71 10.82 -37.69
C ARG A 15 20.32 10.39 -36.36
N LYS A 16 21.61 10.67 -36.14
CA LYS A 16 22.29 10.34 -34.86
C LYS A 16 21.78 11.23 -33.73
N THR A 17 21.57 12.51 -34.01
CA THR A 17 20.99 13.47 -33.06
C THR A 17 19.61 13.03 -32.58
N VAL A 18 18.71 12.60 -33.49
CA VAL A 18 17.37 12.11 -33.13
C VAL A 18 17.43 10.84 -32.28
N VAL A 19 18.30 9.89 -32.63
CA VAL A 19 18.48 8.65 -31.85
C VAL A 19 19.02 8.97 -30.44
N SER A 20 20.00 9.85 -30.32
CA SER A 20 20.55 10.28 -29.02
C SER A 20 19.51 11.01 -28.16
N ILE A 21 18.73 11.92 -28.74
CA ILE A 21 17.63 12.60 -28.04
C ILE A 21 16.57 11.58 -27.60
N GLY A 22 16.23 10.62 -28.46
CA GLY A 22 15.31 9.54 -28.14
C GLY A 22 15.77 8.72 -26.94
N GLY A 23 17.05 8.33 -26.91
CA GLY A 23 17.64 7.59 -25.79
C GLY A 23 17.61 8.36 -24.47
N VAL A 24 18.01 9.64 -24.48
CA VAL A 24 17.99 10.50 -23.28
C VAL A 24 16.56 10.73 -22.80
N SER A 25 15.63 11.00 -23.72
CA SER A 25 14.22 11.23 -23.39
C SER A 25 13.58 9.98 -22.78
N PHE A 26 13.88 8.80 -23.33
CA PHE A 26 13.42 7.53 -22.79
C PHE A 26 13.98 7.27 -21.39
N ALA A 27 15.28 7.52 -21.17
CA ALA A 27 15.88 7.40 -19.85
C ALA A 27 15.22 8.34 -18.83
N LEU A 28 14.95 9.60 -19.20
CA LEU A 28 14.23 10.55 -18.35
C LEU A 28 12.81 10.07 -18.00
N LEU A 29 12.10 9.50 -18.98
CA LEU A 29 10.77 8.93 -18.74
C LEU A 29 10.83 7.79 -17.71
N LEU A 30 11.82 6.89 -17.82
CA LEU A 30 12.01 5.81 -16.85
C LEU A 30 12.32 6.33 -15.44
N VAL A 31 13.18 7.35 -15.33
CA VAL A 31 13.49 8.00 -14.04
C VAL A 31 12.23 8.63 -13.44
N PHE A 32 11.46 9.38 -14.22
CA PHE A 32 10.21 9.98 -13.74
C PHE A 32 9.17 8.95 -13.35
N MET A 33 9.07 7.83 -14.07
CA MET A 33 8.18 6.73 -13.72
C MET A 33 8.55 6.11 -12.37
N GLN A 34 9.85 5.88 -12.12
CA GLN A 34 10.34 5.36 -10.84
C GLN A 34 10.04 6.33 -9.68
N LEU A 35 10.29 7.63 -9.86
CA LEU A 35 9.96 8.65 -8.87
C LEU A 35 8.44 8.76 -8.62
N GLY A 36 7.65 8.70 -9.69
CA GLY A 36 6.18 8.73 -9.62
C GLY A 36 5.61 7.53 -8.86
N PHE A 37 6.11 6.32 -9.12
CA PHE A 37 5.69 5.13 -8.39
C PHE A 37 6.09 5.18 -6.92
N MET A 38 7.30 5.65 -6.61
CA MET A 38 7.74 5.85 -5.23
C MET A 38 6.80 6.81 -4.48
N GLY A 39 6.48 7.97 -5.08
CA GLY A 39 5.55 8.93 -4.48
C GLY A 39 4.14 8.36 -4.29
N ALA A 40 3.60 7.70 -5.31
CA ALA A 40 2.23 7.14 -5.29
C ALA A 40 2.07 6.05 -4.23
N VAL A 41 3.04 5.14 -4.11
CA VAL A 41 3.02 4.05 -3.12
C VAL A 41 3.10 4.61 -1.70
N SER A 42 4.03 5.54 -1.44
CA SER A 42 4.17 6.17 -0.12
C SER A 42 2.93 6.94 0.30
N HIS A 43 2.33 7.69 -0.63
CA HIS A 43 1.10 8.44 -0.36
C HIS A 43 -0.07 7.49 -0.08
N THR A 44 -0.22 6.41 -0.86
CA THR A 44 -1.31 5.44 -0.68
C THR A 44 -1.21 4.72 0.68
N ALA A 45 0.01 4.35 1.10
CA ALA A 45 0.23 3.65 2.37
C ALA A 45 -0.09 4.51 3.60
N THR A 46 0.13 5.82 3.51
CA THR A 46 -0.07 6.76 4.63
C THR A 46 -1.43 7.46 4.59
N ASN A 47 -2.11 7.47 3.45
CA ASN A 47 -3.36 8.20 3.25
C ASN A 47 -4.42 7.89 4.31
N VAL A 48 -4.65 6.61 4.60
CA VAL A 48 -5.69 6.21 5.58
C VAL A 48 -5.32 6.65 6.99
N LEU A 49 -4.05 6.46 7.40
CA LEU A 49 -3.58 6.90 8.71
C LEU A 49 -3.61 8.43 8.85
N GLY A 50 -3.28 9.17 7.79
CA GLY A 50 -3.28 10.63 7.79
C GLY A 50 -4.67 11.27 7.92
N HIS A 51 -5.73 10.54 7.58
CA HIS A 51 -7.11 10.99 7.77
C HIS A 51 -7.68 10.63 9.16
N MET A 52 -6.98 9.82 9.95
CA MET A 52 -7.41 9.49 11.30
C MET A 52 -6.94 10.56 12.30
N ARG A 53 -7.79 10.85 13.28
CA ARG A 53 -7.49 11.81 14.35
C ARG A 53 -6.84 11.09 15.52
N PHE A 54 -5.51 11.04 15.54
CA PHE A 54 -4.72 10.52 16.66
C PHE A 54 -3.40 11.27 16.78
N ASP A 55 -2.86 11.35 17.99
CA ASP A 55 -1.53 11.91 18.24
C ASP A 55 -0.45 10.81 18.30
N LEU A 56 -0.83 9.61 18.75
CA LEU A 56 0.06 8.46 18.88
C LEU A 56 -0.67 7.17 18.48
N VAL A 57 0.02 6.30 17.75
CA VAL A 57 -0.43 4.94 17.41
C VAL A 57 0.54 3.92 17.99
N LEU A 58 -0.01 2.98 18.75
CA LEU A 58 0.68 1.77 19.17
C LEU A 58 0.36 0.66 18.17
N ARG A 59 1.40 0.03 17.61
CA ARG A 59 1.29 -1.03 16.61
C ARG A 59 2.14 -2.23 16.98
N SER A 60 1.83 -3.39 16.39
CA SER A 60 2.67 -4.58 16.56
C SER A 60 4.06 -4.38 15.96
N HIS A 61 5.05 -5.10 16.48
CA HIS A 61 6.39 -5.15 15.89
C HIS A 61 6.38 -5.76 14.48
N GLU A 62 5.41 -6.63 14.21
CA GLU A 62 5.22 -7.31 12.92
C GLU A 62 4.43 -6.46 11.91
N TYR A 63 4.12 -5.21 12.23
CA TYR A 63 3.33 -4.35 11.35
C TYR A 63 4.08 -4.07 10.04
N LEU A 64 3.48 -4.49 8.92
CA LEU A 64 4.00 -4.20 7.57
C LEU A 64 3.23 -3.06 6.91
N HIS A 65 1.89 -3.17 6.86
CA HIS A 65 0.98 -2.16 6.32
C HIS A 65 -0.42 -2.37 6.90
N LEU A 66 -1.37 -1.49 6.56
CA LEU A 66 -2.69 -1.45 7.21
C LEU A 66 -3.48 -2.77 7.11
N TYR A 67 -3.24 -3.56 6.07
CA TYR A 67 -3.88 -4.85 5.84
C TYR A 67 -3.18 -6.02 6.54
N GLU A 68 -1.92 -5.84 6.90
CA GLU A 68 -1.08 -6.77 7.65
C GLU A 68 -0.62 -6.09 8.94
N SER A 69 -1.59 -5.77 9.80
CA SER A 69 -1.37 -4.99 11.02
C SER A 69 -0.67 -5.77 12.14
N GLY A 70 -0.62 -7.09 12.03
CA GLY A 70 -0.15 -8.00 13.07
C GLY A 70 -1.09 -8.03 14.29
N THR A 71 -0.62 -8.66 15.37
CA THR A 71 -1.35 -8.76 16.65
C THR A 71 -0.66 -7.93 17.73
N ILE A 72 -1.44 -7.24 18.56
CA ILE A 72 -0.95 -6.53 19.75
C ILE A 72 -1.70 -7.05 20.99
N SER A 73 -0.98 -7.23 22.10
CA SER A 73 -1.59 -7.63 23.37
C SER A 73 -2.50 -6.54 23.90
N GLN A 74 -3.71 -6.91 24.35
CA GLN A 74 -4.66 -5.98 24.97
C GLN A 74 -4.11 -5.28 26.22
N ARG A 75 -3.10 -5.87 26.90
CA ARG A 75 -2.42 -5.25 28.04
C ARG A 75 -1.87 -3.86 27.74
N TRP A 76 -1.43 -3.61 26.50
CA TRP A 76 -0.94 -2.29 26.11
C TRP A 76 -2.01 -1.21 26.14
N LEU A 77 -3.28 -1.58 25.96
CA LEU A 77 -4.41 -0.67 26.13
C LEU A 77 -4.53 -0.19 27.58
N GLU A 78 -4.39 -1.11 28.54
CA GLU A 78 -4.45 -0.80 29.97
C GLU A 78 -3.27 0.07 30.40
N VAL A 79 -2.07 -0.27 29.93
CA VAL A 79 -0.86 0.54 30.19
C VAL A 79 -1.06 1.95 29.66
N ALA A 80 -1.51 2.11 28.41
CA ALA A 80 -1.73 3.43 27.81
C ALA A 80 -2.82 4.23 28.55
N ARG A 81 -3.87 3.57 29.03
CA ARG A 81 -4.96 4.22 29.80
C ARG A 81 -4.51 4.69 31.18
N ASN A 82 -3.53 4.02 31.79
CA ASN A 82 -3.03 4.35 33.11
C ASN A 82 -1.92 5.43 33.09
N THR A 83 -1.47 5.85 31.91
CA THR A 83 -0.49 6.94 31.75
C THR A 83 -1.18 8.29 31.93
N THR A 84 -0.68 9.11 32.86
CA THR A 84 -1.32 10.37 33.26
C THR A 84 -1.45 11.39 32.12
N GLU A 85 -0.52 11.38 31.17
CA GLU A 85 -0.52 12.28 30.02
C GLU A 85 -1.52 11.88 28.92
N VAL A 86 -2.11 10.68 28.97
CA VAL A 86 -2.98 10.15 27.91
C VAL A 86 -4.45 10.45 28.22
N GLN A 87 -5.08 11.29 27.40
CA GLN A 87 -6.48 11.69 27.59
C GLN A 87 -7.49 10.64 27.12
N LEU A 88 -7.20 9.95 26.01
CA LEU A 88 -8.12 8.99 25.38
C LEU A 88 -7.35 7.84 24.75
N VAL A 89 -7.83 6.62 24.96
CA VAL A 89 -7.30 5.41 24.33
C VAL A 89 -8.43 4.64 23.65
N THR A 90 -8.36 4.55 22.32
CA THR A 90 -9.33 3.83 21.50
C THR A 90 -8.65 2.67 20.79
N PRO A 91 -9.09 1.42 21.01
CA PRO A 91 -8.58 0.30 20.24
C PRO A 91 -9.08 0.39 18.79
N PHE A 92 -8.19 0.09 17.84
CA PHE A 92 -8.51 0.04 16.42
C PHE A 92 -8.09 -1.32 15.86
N TRP A 93 -9.08 -2.11 15.45
CA TRP A 93 -8.87 -3.41 14.82
C TRP A 93 -9.28 -3.32 13.36
N ILE A 94 -8.36 -3.68 12.46
CA ILE A 94 -8.60 -3.68 11.03
C ILE A 94 -8.15 -5.02 10.45
N THR A 95 -8.93 -5.52 9.50
CA THR A 95 -8.58 -6.69 8.72
C THR A 95 -9.23 -6.58 7.34
N ILE A 96 -8.57 -7.08 6.30
CA ILE A 96 -9.20 -7.27 5.00
C ILE A 96 -9.68 -8.70 4.91
N HIS A 97 -10.93 -8.86 4.51
CA HIS A 97 -11.45 -10.14 4.06
C HIS A 97 -12.21 -9.97 2.74
N ASN A 98 -12.12 -10.99 1.89
CA ASN A 98 -12.96 -11.07 0.71
C ASN A 98 -14.41 -11.31 1.13
N TRP A 99 -15.29 -10.39 0.74
CA TRP A 99 -16.72 -10.58 0.93
C TRP A 99 -17.19 -11.75 0.06
N ARG A 100 -17.67 -12.82 0.69
CA ARG A 100 -18.25 -13.96 -0.02
C ARG A 100 -19.75 -13.78 -0.13
N LYS A 101 -20.30 -13.98 -1.33
CA LYS A 101 -21.74 -14.12 -1.53
C LYS A 101 -22.18 -15.41 -0.83
N LEU A 102 -23.27 -15.33 -0.08
CA LEU A 102 -23.87 -16.52 0.51
C LEU A 102 -24.36 -17.42 -0.64
N PRO A 103 -24.01 -18.73 -0.66
CA PRO A 103 -24.48 -19.61 -1.70
C PRO A 103 -26.01 -19.63 -1.71
N SER A 104 -26.59 -19.61 -2.91
CA SER A 104 -28.04 -19.83 -3.06
C SER A 104 -28.41 -21.25 -2.59
N HIS A 105 -29.68 -21.49 -2.25
CA HIS A 105 -30.10 -22.79 -1.72
C HIS A 105 -29.65 -23.96 -2.61
N ASP A 106 -29.75 -23.80 -3.94
CA ASP A 106 -29.37 -24.82 -4.91
C ASP A 106 -27.85 -25.04 -4.99
N GLU A 107 -27.06 -23.97 -4.87
CA GLU A 107 -25.59 -24.04 -4.85
C GLU A 107 -25.05 -24.62 -3.53
N ALA A 108 -25.69 -24.29 -2.40
CA ALA A 108 -25.34 -24.80 -1.07
C ALA A 108 -25.54 -26.32 -0.99
N LEU A 109 -26.63 -26.83 -1.59
CA LEU A 109 -26.88 -28.27 -1.67
C LEU A 109 -25.86 -28.99 -2.56
N GLN A 110 -25.40 -28.38 -3.65
CA GLN A 110 -24.33 -28.94 -4.49
C GLN A 110 -22.97 -28.94 -3.78
N GLU A 111 -22.66 -27.88 -3.01
CA GLU A 111 -21.41 -27.78 -2.26
C GLU A 111 -21.36 -28.77 -1.08
N LEU A 112 -22.50 -28.97 -0.38
CA LEU A 112 -22.65 -29.96 0.70
C LEU A 112 -22.49 -31.40 0.23
N ILE A 113 -22.88 -31.71 -1.01
CA ILE A 113 -22.78 -33.06 -1.59
C ILE A 113 -21.39 -33.30 -2.21
N GLY A 114 -20.67 -32.25 -2.62
CA GLY A 114 -19.46 -32.37 -3.44
C GLY A 114 -18.11 -32.16 -2.75
N LYS A 115 -18.03 -31.49 -1.59
CA LYS A 115 -16.74 -31.22 -0.93
C LYS A 115 -16.86 -31.32 0.60
N HIS A 116 -15.85 -31.98 1.19
CA HIS A 116 -15.66 -32.22 2.63
C HIS A 116 -16.09 -31.05 3.54
N PRO A 117 -16.55 -31.34 4.77
CA PRO A 117 -17.28 -30.40 5.60
C PRO A 117 -16.53 -29.09 5.85
N PHE A 118 -17.24 -28.00 5.63
CA PHE A 118 -16.90 -26.63 5.99
C PHE A 118 -16.24 -26.56 7.37
N GLN A 119 -14.91 -26.37 7.41
CA GLN A 119 -14.23 -25.93 8.64
C GLN A 119 -14.47 -24.43 8.78
N PHE A 120 -15.43 -24.07 9.63
CA PHE A 120 -15.50 -22.72 10.18
C PHE A 120 -14.29 -22.52 11.10
N HIS A 121 -13.26 -21.82 10.63
CA HIS A 121 -12.29 -21.20 11.53
C HIS A 121 -12.99 -20.01 12.19
N THR A 122 -13.82 -20.30 13.19
CA THR A 122 -14.38 -19.28 14.07
C THR A 122 -13.22 -18.70 14.85
N TYR A 123 -12.80 -17.49 14.48
CA TYR A 123 -11.87 -16.71 15.28
C TYR A 123 -12.57 -16.39 16.60
N ARG A 124 -12.32 -17.21 17.61
CA ARG A 124 -12.85 -17.02 18.97
C ARG A 124 -11.99 -15.91 19.58
N LEU A 125 -12.55 -14.70 19.69
CA LEU A 125 -11.92 -13.62 20.46
C LEU A 125 -11.75 -14.13 21.91
N PRO A 126 -10.56 -13.98 22.53
CA PRO A 126 -10.37 -14.24 23.95
C PRO A 126 -11.09 -13.19 24.81
#